data_AF-A0A955PB52-F1
#
_entry.id   AF-A0A955PB52-F1
#
_cell.length_a   1.000
_cell.length_b   1.000
_cell.length_c   1.000
_cell.angle_alpha   90.00
_cell.angle_beta   90.00
_cell.angle_gamma   90.00
#
_symmetry.space_group_name_H-M   'P 1'
#
loop_
_entity.id
_entity.type
_entity.pdbx_description
1 polymer ?
#
loop_
_entity_poly.entity_id
_entity_poly.type
_entity_poly.pdbx_seq_one_letter_code
_entity_poly.pdbx_strand_id
1 'polypeptide(L)'
;GKFREFQMGFLLAAHSPRDLDEKSIHTLARTKIVKNLPDGFDSSFIGRSLGFNRDQIDEVRKLHEDEAIVSISSRHPDPILIEVPDSPLDKTINWKNVQKIMAPKLAQKFSLVKPAPLPKKKPEDDTADLKRLVLDVLNRPFLSKTVRLNNVSGFAYKKAEETASKCVHLGYLKEHSISFGKRGGQFIAYEVTDKGFLFVTQPKWSLPGKGEFPHKFAQHEVAKKVKDWNLRPEIELCFRGKNVDVGVDTGSDFVAIEIQMCSETTSSNVKADLDRGFTLVIVLACSAKSRSALDKKVYSDLGSSYHAKTRFMTISQFLESSSFPC
;
A
#
# COMPACT_ATOMS: atom_id res chain seq x y z
N GLY A 1 0.79 6.47 -20.59
CA GLY A 1 0.48 6.86 -19.20
C GLY A 1 -0.60 5.95 -18.71
N LYS A 2 -0.32 5.11 -17.70
CA LYS A 2 -1.14 3.96 -17.29
C LYS A 2 -2.65 4.27 -17.19
N PHE A 3 -3.04 5.48 -16.78
CA PHE A 3 -4.44 5.90 -16.66
C PHE A 3 -5.23 6.03 -17.97
N ARG A 4 -4.55 6.31 -19.10
CA ARG A 4 -5.22 6.42 -20.41
C ARG A 4 -5.76 5.07 -20.89
N GLU A 5 -5.11 3.98 -20.50
CA GLU A 5 -5.54 2.61 -20.80
C GLU A 5 -6.86 2.28 -20.11
N PHE A 6 -7.14 2.91 -18.96
CA PHE A 6 -8.38 2.76 -18.20
C PHE A 6 -9.44 3.80 -18.52
N GLN A 7 -9.23 4.66 -19.53
CA GLN A 7 -10.12 5.79 -19.85
C GLN A 7 -10.41 6.71 -18.66
N MET A 8 -9.48 6.79 -17.70
CA MET A 8 -9.61 7.67 -16.54
C MET A 8 -9.03 9.05 -16.86
N GLY A 9 -9.82 10.08 -16.60
CA GLY A 9 -9.39 11.48 -16.63
C GLY A 9 -9.25 12.02 -15.21
N PHE A 10 -8.24 12.86 -14.99
CA PHE A 10 -8.08 13.62 -13.76
C PHE A 10 -8.32 15.09 -14.05
N LEU A 11 -9.04 15.75 -13.15
CA LEU A 11 -9.15 17.20 -13.12
C LEU A 11 -8.35 17.68 -11.90
N LEU A 12 -7.33 18.50 -12.16
CA LEU A 12 -6.54 19.16 -11.14
C LEU A 12 -6.88 20.64 -11.17
N ALA A 13 -7.20 21.21 -10.01
CA ALA A 13 -7.46 22.62 -9.85
C ALA A 13 -6.57 23.14 -8.72
N ALA A 14 -5.81 24.21 -9.00
CA ALA A 14 -4.93 24.86 -8.04
C ALA A 14 -4.94 26.36 -8.29
N HIS A 15 -4.87 27.15 -7.22
CA HIS A 15 -4.72 28.61 -7.30
C HIS A 15 -3.28 29.04 -7.62
N SER A 16 -2.32 28.20 -7.26
CA SER A 16 -0.88 28.43 -7.37
C SER A 16 -0.29 27.26 -8.17
N PRO A 17 -0.07 27.42 -9.49
CA PRO A 17 0.45 26.36 -10.36
C PRO A 17 1.73 25.69 -9.86
N ARG A 18 2.60 26.44 -9.19
CA ARG A 18 3.86 25.94 -8.58
C ARG A 18 3.64 24.89 -7.47
N ASP A 19 2.45 24.80 -6.90
CA ASP A 19 2.13 23.79 -5.88
C ASP A 19 1.96 22.40 -6.51
N LEU A 20 1.83 22.35 -7.84
CA LEU A 20 1.77 21.12 -8.62
C LEU A 20 3.15 20.78 -9.18
N ASP A 21 3.46 19.49 -9.24
CA ASP A 21 4.70 19.00 -9.84
C ASP A 21 4.82 19.42 -11.32
N GLU A 22 5.99 19.92 -11.71
CA GLU A 22 6.28 20.45 -13.05
C GLU A 22 5.94 19.45 -14.16
N LYS A 23 6.21 18.16 -13.97
CA LYS A 23 5.90 17.13 -14.98
C LYS A 23 4.39 16.96 -15.15
N SER A 24 3.62 17.16 -14.09
CA SER A 24 2.15 17.07 -14.13
C SER A 24 1.56 18.15 -15.01
N ILE A 25 2.06 19.39 -14.90
CA ILE A 25 1.62 20.53 -15.70
C ILE A 25 2.17 20.48 -17.12
N HIS A 26 3.50 20.38 -17.27
CA HIS A 26 4.13 20.56 -18.58
C HIS A 26 3.95 19.35 -19.50
N THR A 27 3.97 18.13 -18.96
CA THR A 27 4.06 16.90 -19.78
C THR A 27 2.79 16.05 -19.75
N LEU A 28 2.10 15.96 -18.61
CA LEU A 28 0.98 15.04 -18.44
C LEU A 28 -0.39 15.65 -18.78
N ALA A 29 -0.59 16.93 -18.43
CA ALA A 29 -1.84 17.65 -18.69
C ALA A 29 -2.03 17.94 -20.18
N ARG A 30 -2.98 17.20 -20.80
CA ARG A 30 -3.40 17.40 -22.19
C ARG A 30 -4.32 18.59 -22.39
N THR A 31 -5.11 18.92 -21.38
CA THR A 31 -6.01 20.07 -21.42
C THR A 31 -5.66 20.97 -20.26
N LYS A 32 -5.43 22.24 -20.56
CA LYS A 32 -5.12 23.28 -19.58
C LYS A 32 -6.18 24.37 -19.74
N ILE A 33 -6.78 24.78 -18.62
CA ILE A 33 -7.69 25.91 -18.55
C ILE A 33 -7.06 26.88 -17.55
N VAL A 34 -6.70 28.06 -18.03
CA VAL A 34 -5.92 29.05 -17.27
C VAL A 34 -6.74 30.31 -17.16
N LYS A 35 -7.06 30.72 -15.93
CA LYS A 35 -7.67 32.02 -15.64
C LYS A 35 -6.57 33.03 -15.26
N ASN A 36 -6.96 34.23 -14.85
CA ASN A 36 -6.00 35.25 -14.41
C ASN A 36 -4.99 34.69 -13.38
N LEU A 37 -3.70 34.86 -13.69
CA LEU A 37 -2.58 34.57 -12.79
C LEU A 37 -1.81 35.87 -12.56
N PRO A 38 -2.04 36.58 -11.44
CA PRO A 38 -1.45 37.91 -11.23
C PRO A 38 0.04 37.87 -10.92
N ASP A 39 0.52 36.75 -10.35
CA ASP A 39 1.93 36.51 -10.03
C ASP A 39 2.75 36.22 -11.30
N GLY A 40 3.87 36.94 -11.45
CA GLY A 40 4.72 36.84 -12.64
C GLY A 40 5.46 35.51 -12.78
N PHE A 41 5.71 34.81 -11.67
CA PHE A 41 6.30 33.47 -11.73
C PHE A 41 5.28 32.44 -12.18
N ASP A 42 4.07 32.46 -11.61
CA ASP A 42 2.99 31.53 -11.98
C ASP A 42 2.56 31.72 -13.45
N SER A 43 2.43 32.97 -13.91
CA SER A 43 2.11 33.26 -15.32
C SER A 43 3.24 32.81 -16.26
N SER A 44 4.51 33.03 -15.88
CA SER A 44 5.66 32.57 -16.66
C SER A 44 5.75 31.04 -16.70
N PHE A 45 5.51 30.38 -15.57
CA PHE A 45 5.57 28.93 -15.44
C PHE A 45 4.51 28.25 -16.31
N ILE A 46 3.25 28.68 -16.19
CA ILE A 46 2.16 28.18 -17.02
C ILE A 46 2.33 28.58 -18.49
N GLY A 47 2.72 29.82 -18.78
CA GLY A 47 2.88 30.31 -20.15
C GLY A 47 3.95 29.54 -20.92
N ARG A 48 5.08 29.19 -20.27
CA ARG A 48 6.08 28.28 -20.86
C ARG A 48 5.49 26.91 -21.19
N SER A 49 4.61 26.38 -20.35
CA SER A 49 3.91 25.10 -20.59
C SER A 49 2.94 25.15 -21.77
N LEU A 50 2.50 26.36 -22.15
CA LEU A 50 1.59 26.64 -23.25
C LEU A 50 2.33 27.04 -24.54
N GLY A 51 3.65 27.23 -24.49
CA GLY A 51 4.43 27.71 -25.63
C GLY A 51 4.33 29.22 -25.87
N PHE A 52 3.90 29.99 -24.88
CA PHE A 52 3.76 31.43 -24.99
C PHE A 52 5.10 32.17 -25.03
N ASN A 53 5.14 33.25 -25.80
CA ASN A 53 6.21 34.24 -25.75
C ASN A 53 6.02 35.20 -24.55
N ARG A 54 6.97 36.14 -24.36
CA ARG A 54 6.94 37.06 -23.21
C ARG A 54 5.71 37.96 -23.21
N ASP A 55 5.35 38.52 -24.36
CA ASP A 55 4.20 39.43 -24.47
C ASP A 55 2.89 38.69 -24.13
N GLN A 56 2.74 37.46 -24.63
CA GLN A 56 1.59 36.60 -24.32
C GLN A 56 1.52 36.21 -22.84
N ILE A 57 2.67 35.99 -22.17
CA ILE A 57 2.72 35.73 -20.73
C ILE A 57 2.19 36.92 -19.94
N ASP A 58 2.50 38.15 -20.38
CA ASP A 58 2.01 39.35 -19.72
C ASP A 58 0.50 39.56 -19.90
N GLU A 59 -0.07 39.11 -21.02
CA GLU A 59 -1.53 39.14 -21.25
C GLU A 59 -2.30 38.17 -20.33
N VAL A 60 -1.70 37.04 -19.92
CA VAL A 60 -2.33 36.12 -18.94
C VAL A 60 -2.70 36.83 -17.64
N ARG A 61 -1.89 37.83 -17.24
CA ARG A 61 -2.07 38.60 -16.00
C ARG A 61 -3.22 39.61 -16.11
N LYS A 62 -3.65 39.91 -17.34
CA LYS A 62 -4.68 40.90 -17.65
C LYS A 62 -6.04 40.28 -17.95
N LEU A 63 -6.15 38.95 -17.96
CA LEU A 63 -7.41 38.25 -18.17
C LEU A 63 -8.49 38.73 -17.19
N HIS A 64 -9.68 39.01 -17.70
CA HIS A 64 -10.84 39.34 -16.89
C HIS A 64 -11.36 38.11 -16.12
N GLU A 65 -12.22 38.34 -15.12
CA GLU A 65 -12.76 37.27 -14.26
C GLU A 65 -13.61 36.25 -15.04
N ASP A 66 -14.23 36.71 -16.13
CA ASP A 66 -15.02 35.93 -17.08
C ASP A 66 -14.20 35.39 -18.25
N GLU A 67 -12.87 35.55 -18.25
CA GLU A 67 -12.02 35.04 -19.33
C GLU A 67 -11.17 33.83 -18.87
N ALA A 68 -10.85 32.97 -19.84
CA ALA A 68 -9.87 31.91 -19.66
C ALA A 68 -9.15 31.57 -20.96
N ILE A 69 -7.91 31.11 -20.85
CA ILE A 69 -7.16 30.52 -21.94
C ILE A 69 -7.30 29.00 -21.86
N VAL A 70 -7.70 28.38 -22.97
CA VAL A 70 -7.82 26.92 -23.09
C VAL A 70 -6.83 26.39 -24.10
N SER A 71 -6.02 25.43 -23.67
CA SER A 71 -5.15 24.63 -24.54
C SER A 71 -5.60 23.18 -24.51
N ILE A 72 -5.78 22.59 -25.69
CA ILE A 72 -6.14 21.17 -25.87
C ILE A 72 -5.06 20.53 -26.74
N SER A 73 -3.99 20.09 -26.08
CA SER A 73 -2.87 19.41 -26.73
C SER A 73 -3.39 18.26 -27.58
N SER A 74 -3.02 18.23 -28.87
CA SER A 74 -3.43 17.30 -29.95
C SER A 74 -4.66 17.65 -30.78
N ARG A 75 -5.52 18.59 -30.38
CA ARG A 75 -6.71 18.97 -31.18
C ARG A 75 -6.67 20.39 -31.71
N HIS A 76 -6.11 21.31 -30.92
CA HIS A 76 -5.81 22.67 -31.35
C HIS A 76 -4.33 22.94 -31.10
N PRO A 77 -3.57 23.34 -32.14
CA PRO A 77 -2.14 23.59 -32.01
C PRO A 77 -1.86 24.77 -31.08
N ASP A 78 -2.73 25.78 -31.10
CA ASP A 78 -2.57 27.03 -30.36
C ASP A 78 -3.59 27.15 -29.22
N PRO A 79 -3.22 27.72 -28.06
CA PRO A 79 -4.16 28.08 -27.01
C PRO A 79 -5.16 29.14 -27.49
N ILE A 80 -6.40 29.04 -27.01
CA ILE A 80 -7.52 29.89 -27.44
C ILE A 80 -8.06 30.65 -26.23
N LEU A 81 -8.28 31.96 -26.37
CA LEU A 81 -9.02 32.76 -25.40
C LEU A 81 -10.52 32.47 -25.50
N ILE A 82 -11.16 32.19 -24.38
CA ILE A 82 -12.60 31.95 -24.29
C ILE A 82 -13.21 32.85 -23.22
N GLU A 83 -14.48 33.14 -23.41
CA GLU A 83 -15.37 33.67 -22.37
C GLU A 83 -15.96 32.50 -21.58
N VAL A 84 -15.83 32.55 -20.26
CA VAL A 84 -16.38 31.60 -19.31
C VAL A 84 -17.75 32.12 -18.91
N PRO A 85 -18.84 31.44 -19.31
CA PRO A 85 -20.18 31.93 -19.03
C PRO A 85 -20.41 31.99 -17.52
N ASP A 86 -20.99 33.10 -17.06
CA ASP A 86 -21.40 33.22 -15.67
C ASP A 86 -22.43 32.12 -15.33
N SER A 87 -22.21 31.48 -14.20
CA SER A 87 -23.08 30.44 -13.68
C SER A 87 -23.20 30.69 -12.19
N PRO A 88 -24.06 31.63 -11.77
CA PRO A 88 -24.21 31.97 -10.36
C PRO A 88 -24.65 30.72 -9.60
N LEU A 89 -23.71 30.17 -8.83
CA LEU A 89 -23.98 29.11 -7.88
C LEU A 89 -24.18 29.74 -6.52
N ASP A 90 -25.28 29.41 -5.87
CA ASP A 90 -25.50 29.78 -4.47
C ASP A 90 -24.34 29.24 -3.61
N LYS A 91 -23.76 30.07 -2.74
CA LYS A 91 -22.66 29.69 -1.84
C LYS A 91 -23.05 28.55 -0.87
N THR A 92 -24.34 28.29 -0.70
CA THR A 92 -24.89 27.20 0.12
C THR A 92 -25.09 25.90 -0.66
N ILE A 93 -24.72 25.85 -1.94
CA ILE A 93 -24.98 24.70 -2.79
C ILE A 93 -24.16 23.47 -2.35
N ASN A 94 -24.85 22.34 -2.19
CA ASN A 94 -24.21 21.05 -1.94
C ASN A 94 -24.07 20.23 -3.24
N TRP A 95 -23.26 19.17 -3.19
CA TRP A 95 -22.98 18.31 -4.35
C TRP A 95 -24.25 17.74 -5.03
N LYS A 96 -25.28 17.39 -4.24
CA LYS A 96 -26.54 16.85 -4.77
C LYS A 96 -27.26 17.89 -5.63
N ASN A 97 -27.24 19.16 -5.21
CA ASN A 97 -27.84 20.25 -5.95
C ASN A 97 -27.06 20.59 -7.23
N VAL A 98 -25.72 20.58 -7.17
CA VAL A 98 -24.87 20.75 -8.37
C VAL A 98 -25.18 19.66 -9.40
N GLN A 99 -25.25 18.39 -8.97
CA GLN A 99 -25.56 17.28 -9.87
C GLN A 99 -26.96 17.42 -10.49
N LYS A 100 -27.96 17.85 -9.72
CA LYS A 100 -29.33 18.07 -10.21
C LYS A 100 -29.40 19.17 -11.28
N ILE A 101 -28.62 20.25 -11.13
CA ILE A 101 -28.57 21.36 -12.09
C ILE A 101 -27.76 20.99 -13.35
N MET A 102 -26.63 20.30 -13.17
CA MET A 102 -25.69 20.02 -14.26
C MET A 102 -26.04 18.76 -15.05
N ALA A 103 -26.61 17.73 -14.43
CA ALA A 103 -26.89 16.46 -15.11
C ALA A 103 -27.76 16.60 -16.38
N PRO A 104 -28.85 17.41 -16.41
CA PRO A 104 -29.63 17.61 -17.62
C PRO A 104 -28.84 18.30 -18.74
N LYS A 105 -28.06 19.34 -18.39
CA LYS A 105 -27.23 20.10 -19.34
C LYS A 105 -26.11 19.24 -19.94
N LEU A 106 -25.50 18.39 -19.11
CA LEU A 106 -24.47 17.44 -19.53
C LEU A 106 -25.08 16.33 -20.39
N ALA A 107 -26.23 15.76 -20.01
CA ALA A 107 -26.91 14.73 -20.81
C ALA A 107 -27.28 15.24 -22.21
N GLN A 108 -27.71 16.50 -22.32
CA GLN A 108 -28.02 17.12 -23.61
C GLN A 108 -26.77 17.31 -24.49
N LYS A 109 -25.63 17.72 -23.90
CA LYS A 109 -24.37 17.95 -24.65
C LYS A 109 -23.59 16.67 -24.98
N PHE A 110 -23.64 15.64 -24.13
CA PHE A 110 -22.87 14.40 -24.29
C PHE A 110 -23.66 13.28 -24.99
N SER A 111 -24.93 13.49 -25.35
CA SER A 111 -25.73 12.57 -26.16
C SER A 111 -25.20 12.36 -27.59
N LEU A 112 -24.27 13.21 -28.05
CA LEU A 112 -23.78 13.23 -29.43
C LEU A 112 -22.48 12.47 -29.70
N VAL A 113 -21.83 11.88 -28.68
CA VAL A 113 -20.60 11.09 -28.90
C VAL A 113 -20.78 9.69 -28.31
N LYS A 114 -21.31 8.76 -29.12
CA LYS A 114 -21.17 7.33 -28.81
C LYS A 114 -19.67 7.02 -28.83
N PRO A 115 -19.06 6.59 -27.71
CA PRO A 115 -17.66 6.19 -27.72
C PRO A 115 -17.50 5.06 -28.74
N ALA A 116 -16.57 5.23 -29.69
CA ALA A 116 -16.23 4.17 -30.63
C ALA A 116 -15.85 2.91 -29.80
N PRO A 117 -16.43 1.74 -30.13
CA PRO A 117 -16.10 0.52 -29.39
C PRO A 117 -14.60 0.29 -29.47
N LEU A 118 -13.96 0.16 -28.30
CA LEU A 118 -12.56 -0.21 -28.22
C LEU A 118 -12.33 -1.48 -29.06
N PRO A 119 -11.25 -1.56 -29.85
CA PRO A 119 -10.88 -2.82 -30.48
C PRO A 119 -10.76 -3.87 -29.37
N LYS A 120 -11.69 -4.82 -29.35
CA LYS A 120 -11.67 -5.95 -28.42
C LYS A 120 -10.42 -6.75 -28.73
N LYS A 121 -9.33 -6.50 -28.02
CA LYS A 121 -8.21 -7.44 -27.97
C LYS A 121 -8.84 -8.77 -27.54
N LYS A 122 -8.77 -9.80 -28.39
CA LYS A 122 -9.21 -11.15 -28.00
C LYS A 122 -8.56 -11.41 -26.63
N PRO A 123 -9.33 -11.73 -25.57
CA PRO A 123 -8.71 -12.10 -24.32
C PRO A 123 -7.86 -13.33 -24.63
N GLU A 124 -6.54 -13.17 -24.60
CA GLU A 124 -5.66 -14.32 -24.45
C GLU A 124 -6.13 -15.03 -23.18
N ASP A 125 -6.34 -16.33 -23.31
CA ASP A 125 -6.78 -17.17 -22.21
C ASP A 125 -5.61 -17.36 -21.22
N ASP A 126 -5.32 -16.30 -20.47
CA ASP A 126 -4.27 -16.27 -19.45
C ASP A 126 -4.67 -17.06 -18.19
N THR A 127 -5.79 -17.80 -18.22
CA THR A 127 -6.35 -18.49 -17.05
C THR A 127 -5.34 -19.48 -16.46
N ALA A 128 -4.58 -20.17 -17.31
CA ALA A 128 -3.54 -21.10 -16.88
C ALA A 128 -2.41 -20.39 -16.09
N ASP A 129 -1.98 -19.23 -16.55
CA ASP A 129 -0.92 -18.45 -15.91
C ASP A 129 -1.37 -17.87 -14.56
N LEU A 130 -2.61 -17.35 -14.50
CA LEU A 130 -3.21 -16.88 -13.25
C LEU A 130 -3.28 -18.01 -12.22
N LYS A 131 -3.79 -19.19 -12.61
CA LYS A 131 -3.88 -20.36 -11.72
C LYS A 131 -2.49 -20.80 -11.24
N ARG A 132 -1.51 -20.83 -12.14
CA ARG A 132 -0.13 -21.20 -11.81
C ARG A 132 0.44 -20.29 -10.72
N LEU A 133 0.27 -18.98 -10.85
CA LEU A 133 0.78 -18.04 -9.86
C LEU A 133 0.05 -18.16 -8.51
N VAL A 134 -1.27 -18.34 -8.51
CA VAL A 134 -2.04 -18.52 -7.26
C VAL A 134 -1.61 -19.81 -6.54
N LEU A 135 -1.42 -20.91 -7.26
CA LEU A 135 -0.89 -22.16 -6.70
C LEU A 135 0.53 -22.01 -6.15
N ASP A 136 1.38 -21.23 -6.83
CA ASP A 136 2.72 -20.92 -6.33
C ASP A 136 2.69 -20.13 -5.02
N VAL A 137 1.77 -19.18 -4.87
CA VAL A 137 1.55 -18.44 -3.62
C VAL A 137 1.07 -19.35 -2.51
N LEU A 138 0.13 -20.26 -2.80
CA LEU A 138 -0.32 -21.26 -1.82
C LEU A 138 0.83 -22.14 -1.32
N ASN A 139 1.66 -22.65 -2.22
CA ASN A 139 2.72 -23.60 -1.86
C ASN A 139 3.90 -22.95 -1.14
N ARG A 140 4.14 -21.66 -1.38
CA ARG A 140 5.32 -20.94 -0.85
C ARG A 140 4.91 -19.56 -0.34
N PRO A 141 4.03 -19.44 0.66
CA PRO A 141 3.33 -18.21 1.04
C PRO A 141 4.27 -17.05 1.41
N PHE A 142 5.41 -17.37 2.04
CA PHE A 142 6.33 -16.38 2.61
C PHE A 142 7.50 -15.98 1.69
N LEU A 143 7.40 -16.20 0.38
CA LEU A 143 8.37 -15.64 -0.56
C LEU A 143 8.10 -14.16 -0.81
N SER A 144 9.16 -13.35 -0.82
CA SER A 144 9.07 -11.96 -1.26
C SER A 144 8.63 -11.90 -2.72
N LYS A 145 7.97 -10.81 -3.09
CA LYS A 145 7.51 -10.50 -4.45
C LYS A 145 8.66 -10.67 -5.44
N THR A 146 9.81 -10.04 -5.19
CA THR A 146 10.97 -10.13 -6.09
C THR A 146 11.48 -11.56 -6.25
N VAL A 147 11.66 -12.30 -5.15
CA VAL A 147 12.14 -13.69 -5.20
C VAL A 147 11.12 -14.58 -5.92
N ARG A 148 9.83 -14.39 -5.66
CA ARG A 148 8.76 -15.14 -6.34
C ARG A 148 8.73 -14.88 -7.84
N LEU A 149 8.73 -13.60 -8.25
CA LEU A 149 8.64 -13.23 -9.67
C LEU A 149 9.85 -13.70 -10.47
N ASN A 150 11.02 -13.84 -9.84
CA ASN A 150 12.21 -14.44 -10.44
C ASN A 150 12.16 -15.97 -10.52
N ASN A 151 11.47 -16.64 -9.58
CA ASN A 151 11.54 -18.09 -9.40
C ASN A 151 10.24 -18.83 -9.75
N VAL A 152 9.19 -18.14 -10.19
CA VAL A 152 7.95 -18.79 -10.61
C VAL A 152 8.16 -19.42 -12.00
N SER A 153 8.08 -20.74 -12.04
CA SER A 153 8.39 -21.51 -13.26
C SER A 153 7.48 -21.13 -14.43
N GLY A 154 8.06 -21.08 -15.63
CA GLY A 154 7.33 -20.81 -16.87
C GLY A 154 6.95 -19.34 -17.09
N PHE A 155 7.54 -18.41 -16.33
CA PHE A 155 7.40 -16.98 -16.57
C PHE A 155 8.76 -16.29 -16.78
N ALA A 156 8.79 -15.32 -17.69
CA ALA A 156 9.74 -14.23 -17.60
C ALA A 156 9.28 -13.24 -16.52
N TYR A 157 10.22 -12.58 -15.84
CA TYR A 157 9.93 -11.66 -14.72
C TYR A 157 8.79 -10.67 -15.03
N LYS A 158 8.86 -9.98 -16.18
CA LYS A 158 7.84 -9.01 -16.60
C LYS A 158 6.44 -9.63 -16.73
N LYS A 159 6.36 -10.83 -17.30
CA LYS A 159 5.10 -11.57 -17.44
C LYS A 159 4.57 -12.00 -16.07
N ALA A 160 5.44 -12.44 -15.15
CA ALA A 160 5.07 -12.76 -13.79
C ALA A 160 4.52 -11.52 -13.04
N GLU A 161 5.13 -10.36 -13.22
CA GLU A 161 4.70 -9.10 -12.59
C GLU A 161 3.33 -8.64 -13.10
N GLU A 162 3.11 -8.70 -14.41
CA GLU A 162 1.81 -8.42 -15.05
C GLU A 162 0.73 -9.41 -14.56
N THR A 163 1.06 -10.70 -14.50
CA THR A 163 0.17 -11.75 -13.99
C THR A 163 -0.18 -11.53 -12.52
N ALA A 164 0.80 -11.18 -11.68
CA ALA A 164 0.58 -10.89 -10.27
C ALA A 164 -0.32 -9.67 -10.07
N SER A 165 -0.08 -8.60 -10.83
CA SER A 165 -0.92 -7.39 -10.81
C SER A 165 -2.36 -7.72 -11.20
N LYS A 166 -2.54 -8.58 -12.22
CA LYS A 166 -3.85 -9.07 -12.65
C LYS A 166 -4.52 -9.94 -11.57
N CYS A 167 -3.80 -10.84 -10.92
CA CYS A 167 -4.32 -11.64 -9.79
C CYS A 167 -4.77 -10.77 -8.60
N VAL A 168 -4.01 -9.73 -8.27
CA VAL A 168 -4.39 -8.77 -7.20
C VAL A 168 -5.62 -7.97 -7.62
N HIS A 169 -5.64 -7.44 -8.83
CA HIS A 169 -6.79 -6.68 -9.35
C HIS A 169 -8.08 -7.52 -9.40
N LEU A 170 -7.98 -8.79 -9.80
CA LEU A 170 -9.09 -9.73 -9.81
C LEU A 170 -9.47 -10.24 -8.41
N GLY A 171 -8.70 -9.90 -7.38
CA GLY A 171 -8.94 -10.26 -5.99
C GLY A 171 -8.60 -11.71 -5.65
N TYR A 172 -7.79 -12.40 -6.46
CA TYR A 172 -7.29 -13.75 -6.15
C TYR A 172 -6.14 -13.74 -5.15
N LEU A 173 -5.34 -12.68 -5.18
CA LEU A 173 -4.23 -12.45 -4.27
C LEU A 173 -4.43 -11.12 -3.54
N LYS A 174 -3.97 -11.05 -2.30
CA LYS A 174 -3.81 -9.82 -1.52
C LYS A 174 -2.32 -9.53 -1.37
N GLU A 175 -1.90 -8.32 -1.71
CA GLU A 175 -0.52 -7.87 -1.51
C GLU A 175 -0.36 -7.33 -0.08
N HIS A 176 0.69 -7.76 0.62
CA HIS A 176 1.03 -7.32 1.97
C HIS A 176 2.39 -6.65 1.93
N SER A 177 2.48 -5.43 2.46
CA SER A 177 3.75 -4.75 2.71
C SER A 177 4.11 -4.89 4.18
N ILE A 178 5.24 -5.53 4.44
CA ILE A 178 5.73 -5.86 5.77
C ILE A 178 7.03 -5.10 6.00
N SER A 179 7.10 -4.37 7.11
CA SER A 179 8.30 -3.65 7.53
C SER A 179 8.64 -4.01 8.97
N PHE A 180 9.87 -4.46 9.19
CA PHE A 180 10.42 -4.76 10.51
C PHE A 180 11.42 -3.69 10.99
N GLY A 181 11.35 -2.48 10.43
CA GLY A 181 12.17 -1.35 10.85
C GLY A 181 13.64 -1.38 10.40
N LYS A 182 14.03 -2.27 9.47
CA LYS A 182 15.36 -2.28 8.85
C LYS A 182 15.56 -1.11 7.88
N ARG A 183 16.82 -0.69 7.72
CA ARG A 183 17.26 0.21 6.63
C ARG A 183 17.26 -0.59 5.33
N GLY A 184 16.13 -0.63 4.62
CA GLY A 184 15.95 -1.42 3.41
C GLY A 184 14.54 -1.27 2.83
N GLY A 185 14.32 -1.82 1.64
CA GLY A 185 12.99 -1.85 1.00
C GLY A 185 11.97 -2.66 1.82
N GLN A 186 10.69 -2.33 1.66
CA GLN A 186 9.60 -3.09 2.29
C GLN A 186 9.57 -4.53 1.76
N PHE A 187 9.36 -5.51 2.65
CA PHE A 187 9.12 -6.88 2.24
C PHE A 187 7.70 -6.99 1.73
N ILE A 188 7.54 -7.21 0.43
CA ILE A 188 6.22 -7.39 -0.18
C ILE A 188 5.98 -8.87 -0.38
N ALA A 189 4.84 -9.39 0.05
CA ALA A 189 4.42 -10.77 -0.20
C ALA A 189 2.95 -10.83 -0.62
N TYR A 190 2.54 -12.00 -1.12
CA TYR A 190 1.17 -12.26 -1.53
C TYR A 190 0.52 -13.29 -0.61
N GLU A 191 -0.74 -13.07 -0.28
CA GLU A 191 -1.62 -14.02 0.39
C GLU A 191 -2.74 -14.42 -0.58
N VAL A 192 -3.12 -15.69 -0.60
CA VAL A 192 -4.27 -16.14 -1.41
C VAL A 192 -5.56 -15.84 -0.67
N THR A 193 -6.48 -15.15 -1.36
CA THR A 193 -7.80 -14.82 -0.80
C THR A 193 -8.76 -16.00 -0.92
N ASP A 194 -9.92 -15.90 -0.26
CA ASP A 194 -11.01 -16.89 -0.43
C ASP A 194 -11.43 -17.06 -1.90
N LYS A 195 -11.46 -15.96 -2.65
CA LYS A 195 -11.72 -16.00 -4.10
C LYS A 195 -10.61 -16.71 -4.86
N GLY A 196 -9.36 -16.53 -4.43
CA GLY A 196 -8.19 -17.25 -4.98
C GLY A 196 -8.29 -18.76 -4.78
N PHE A 197 -8.65 -19.22 -3.57
CA PHE A 197 -8.87 -20.65 -3.28
C PHE A 197 -9.93 -21.27 -4.19
N LEU A 198 -11.08 -20.61 -4.33
CA LEU A 198 -12.16 -21.05 -5.23
C LEU A 198 -11.68 -21.11 -6.69
N PHE A 199 -10.91 -20.11 -7.14
CA PHE A 199 -10.42 -20.02 -8.50
C PHE A 199 -9.47 -21.17 -8.89
N VAL A 200 -8.62 -21.63 -7.96
CA VAL A 200 -7.73 -22.79 -8.19
C VAL A 200 -8.33 -24.12 -7.74
N THR A 201 -9.58 -24.12 -7.27
CA THR A 201 -10.30 -25.33 -6.84
C THR A 201 -9.55 -26.08 -5.73
N GLN A 202 -8.92 -25.34 -4.81
CA GLN A 202 -8.22 -25.89 -3.65
C GLN A 202 -9.05 -25.68 -2.38
N PRO A 203 -9.04 -26.63 -1.42
CA PRO A 203 -9.68 -26.42 -0.15
C PRO A 203 -8.99 -25.25 0.58
N LYS A 204 -9.80 -24.41 1.23
CA LYS A 204 -9.27 -23.35 2.09
C LYS A 204 -8.56 -24.00 3.26
N TRP A 205 -7.28 -23.69 3.41
CA TRP A 205 -6.50 -24.04 4.58
C TRP A 205 -5.89 -22.78 5.17
N SER A 206 -5.65 -22.79 6.48
CA SER A 206 -5.07 -21.67 7.20
C SER A 206 -3.59 -21.89 7.43
N LEU A 207 -2.77 -20.89 7.14
CA LEU A 207 -1.39 -20.85 7.58
C LEU A 207 -1.33 -21.03 9.11
N PRO A 208 -0.46 -21.93 9.63
CA PRO A 208 -0.23 -22.07 11.06
C PRO A 208 0.11 -20.71 11.68
N GLY A 209 -0.42 -20.46 12.88
CA GLY A 209 -0.34 -19.15 13.54
C GLY A 209 -1.66 -18.43 13.67
N LYS A 210 -1.80 -17.61 14.70
CA LYS A 210 -2.90 -16.65 14.89
C LYS A 210 -2.54 -15.27 14.31
N GLY A 211 -3.55 -14.42 14.17
CA GLY A 211 -3.41 -13.07 13.63
C GLY A 211 -3.42 -12.98 12.11
N GLU A 212 -3.19 -11.77 11.61
CA GLU A 212 -3.13 -11.48 10.17
C GLU A 212 -1.82 -11.95 9.54
N PHE A 213 -1.76 -11.97 8.20
CA PHE A 213 -0.61 -12.44 7.44
C PHE A 213 0.75 -11.86 7.90
N PRO A 214 0.90 -10.55 8.20
CA PRO A 214 2.18 -10.04 8.70
C PRO A 214 2.63 -10.62 10.03
N HIS A 215 1.67 -10.92 10.93
CA HIS A 215 1.94 -11.55 12.23
C HIS A 215 2.38 -12.99 12.05
N LYS A 216 1.63 -13.75 11.23
CA LYS A 216 2.01 -15.13 10.87
C LYS A 216 3.37 -15.19 10.19
N PHE A 217 3.64 -14.29 9.26
CA PHE A 217 4.96 -14.20 8.62
C PHE A 217 6.07 -13.99 9.66
N ALA A 218 5.88 -13.09 10.63
CA ALA A 218 6.83 -12.89 11.71
C ALA A 218 6.98 -14.15 12.60
N GLN A 219 5.90 -14.84 12.96
CA GLN A 219 5.94 -16.10 13.72
C GLN A 219 6.81 -17.15 13.02
N HIS A 220 6.63 -17.32 11.71
CA HIS A 220 7.39 -18.30 10.92
C HIS A 220 8.87 -17.90 10.74
N GLU A 221 9.18 -16.62 10.51
CA GLU A 221 10.57 -16.15 10.42
C GLU A 221 11.31 -16.28 11.77
N VAL A 222 10.63 -15.97 12.88
CA VAL A 222 11.16 -16.15 14.23
C VAL A 222 11.40 -17.64 14.52
N ALA A 223 10.43 -18.51 14.26
CA ALA A 223 10.59 -19.94 14.44
C ALA A 223 11.73 -20.50 13.58
N LYS A 224 11.83 -20.09 12.31
CA LYS A 224 12.95 -20.46 11.45
C LYS A 224 14.29 -20.04 12.04
N LYS A 225 14.41 -18.79 12.51
CA LYS A 225 15.64 -18.29 13.14
C LYS A 225 16.01 -19.08 14.39
N VAL A 226 15.03 -19.43 15.22
CA VAL A 226 15.24 -20.26 16.43
C VAL A 226 15.73 -21.66 16.05
N LYS A 227 15.17 -22.24 14.97
CA LYS A 227 15.63 -23.52 14.43
C LYS A 227 17.07 -23.43 13.90
N ASP A 228 17.48 -22.32 13.30
CA ASP A 228 18.85 -22.09 12.85
C ASP A 228 19.86 -22.05 14.03
N TRP A 229 19.39 -21.78 15.25
CA TRP A 229 20.18 -21.93 16.49
C TRP A 229 20.14 -23.35 17.09
N ASN A 230 19.63 -24.33 16.34
CA ASN A 230 19.44 -25.73 16.77
C ASN A 230 18.52 -25.91 17.99
N LEU A 231 17.58 -24.99 18.20
CA LEU A 231 16.56 -25.10 19.23
C LEU A 231 15.25 -25.67 18.65
N ARG A 232 14.27 -25.96 19.52
CA ARG A 232 12.96 -26.54 19.14
C ARG A 232 11.85 -25.50 19.28
N PRO A 233 11.56 -24.71 18.23
CA PRO A 233 10.46 -23.76 18.23
C PRO A 233 9.14 -24.45 17.88
N GLU A 234 8.06 -24.02 18.54
CA GLU A 234 6.68 -24.39 18.23
C GLU A 234 5.83 -23.12 18.13
N ILE A 235 5.20 -22.92 16.96
CA ILE A 235 4.29 -21.79 16.70
C ILE A 235 2.96 -22.09 17.37
N GLU A 236 2.40 -21.12 18.12
CA GLU A 236 1.17 -21.28 18.91
C GLU A 236 1.27 -22.36 19.99
N LEU A 237 2.45 -22.53 20.61
CA LEU A 237 2.66 -23.51 21.69
C LEU A 237 1.64 -23.28 22.82
N CYS A 238 0.85 -24.32 23.12
CA CYS A 238 -0.02 -24.34 24.28
C CYS A 238 0.74 -24.86 25.50
N PHE A 239 1.25 -23.97 26.34
CA PHE A 239 1.96 -24.32 27.57
C PHE A 239 1.07 -24.08 28.79
N ARG A 240 0.76 -25.15 29.52
CA ARG A 240 -0.08 -25.14 30.73
C ARG A 240 -1.39 -24.35 30.54
N GLY A 241 -2.02 -24.48 29.36
CA GLY A 241 -3.31 -23.86 29.05
C GLY A 241 -3.25 -22.42 28.56
N LYS A 242 -2.07 -21.87 28.25
CA LYS A 242 -1.92 -20.59 27.55
C LYS A 242 -1.15 -20.80 26.24
N ASN A 243 -1.60 -20.13 25.18
CA ASN A 243 -0.89 -20.10 23.89
C ASN A 243 0.06 -18.89 23.85
N VAL A 244 1.25 -19.11 23.32
CA VAL A 244 2.23 -18.06 22.98
C VAL A 244 2.50 -18.05 21.48
N ASP A 245 2.92 -16.92 20.92
CA ASP A 245 3.17 -16.82 19.48
C ASP A 245 4.21 -17.85 19.01
N VAL A 246 5.36 -17.91 19.69
CA VAL A 246 6.37 -18.95 19.48
C VAL A 246 6.91 -19.39 20.85
N GLY A 247 6.73 -20.67 21.18
CA GLY A 247 7.37 -21.29 22.33
C GLY A 247 8.69 -21.94 21.95
N VAL A 248 9.69 -21.89 22.83
CA VAL A 248 11.01 -22.48 22.60
C VAL A 248 11.40 -23.34 23.79
N ASP A 249 11.69 -24.61 23.52
CA ASP A 249 12.32 -25.54 24.47
C ASP A 249 13.84 -25.49 24.28
N THR A 250 14.56 -25.04 25.31
CA THR A 250 16.04 -24.99 25.32
C THR A 250 16.68 -26.22 25.95
N GLY A 251 15.87 -27.18 26.43
CA GLY A 251 16.29 -28.34 27.20
C GLY A 251 16.34 -28.09 28.72
N SER A 252 16.77 -26.91 29.15
CA SER A 252 16.74 -26.49 30.57
C SER A 252 15.52 -25.66 30.91
N ASP A 253 14.98 -24.94 29.93
CA ASP A 253 14.03 -23.86 30.13
C ASP A 253 12.97 -23.84 29.03
N PHE A 254 11.82 -23.23 29.36
CA PHE A 254 10.79 -22.87 28.38
C PHE A 254 10.76 -21.36 28.24
N VAL A 255 11.02 -20.88 27.02
CA VAL A 255 11.01 -19.45 26.68
C VAL A 255 9.79 -19.16 25.82
N ALA A 256 9.03 -18.13 26.20
CA ALA A 256 7.94 -17.60 25.39
C ALA A 256 8.46 -16.45 24.53
N ILE A 257 8.10 -16.43 23.25
CA ILE A 257 8.33 -15.29 22.37
C ILE A 257 6.96 -14.73 21.97
N GLU A 258 6.73 -13.46 22.29
CA GLU A 258 5.52 -12.70 21.97
C GLU A 258 5.87 -11.66 20.90
N ILE A 259 5.18 -11.71 19.76
CA ILE A 259 5.39 -10.79 18.64
C ILE A 259 4.35 -9.68 18.75
N GLN A 260 4.80 -8.43 18.79
CA GLN A 260 3.90 -7.29 18.80
C GLN A 260 4.01 -6.38 17.59
N MET A 261 2.93 -6.41 16.82
CA MET A 261 2.67 -5.52 15.69
C MET A 261 1.97 -4.23 16.16
N CYS A 262 1.23 -4.27 17.28
CA CYS A 262 0.49 -3.15 17.88
C CYS A 262 0.70 -3.11 19.42
N SER A 263 0.41 -1.97 20.07
CA SER A 263 0.90 -1.64 21.44
C SER A 263 -0.02 -1.98 22.62
N GLU A 264 -1.16 -2.65 22.41
CA GLU A 264 -2.25 -2.57 23.40
C GLU A 264 -2.18 -3.62 24.54
N THR A 265 -1.72 -4.85 24.30
CA THR A 265 -1.94 -5.99 25.26
C THR A 265 -0.70 -6.63 25.89
N THR A 266 0.48 -5.99 25.80
CA THR A 266 1.76 -6.65 26.14
C THR A 266 1.92 -7.03 27.62
N SER A 267 1.60 -6.14 28.58
CA SER A 267 1.86 -6.40 30.00
C SER A 267 1.05 -7.59 30.55
N SER A 268 -0.22 -7.71 30.16
CA SER A 268 -1.06 -8.85 30.57
C SER A 268 -0.57 -10.17 29.99
N ASN A 269 -0.06 -10.16 28.75
CA ASN A 269 0.51 -11.36 28.15
C ASN A 269 1.77 -11.80 28.89
N VAL A 270 2.74 -10.89 29.05
CA VAL A 270 4.01 -11.15 29.76
C VAL A 270 3.77 -11.71 31.15
N LYS A 271 2.87 -11.08 31.92
CA LYS A 271 2.50 -11.58 33.25
C LYS A 271 1.95 -13.00 33.18
N ALA A 272 0.98 -13.24 32.30
CA ALA A 272 0.36 -14.54 32.17
C ALA A 272 1.32 -15.64 31.69
N ASP A 273 2.34 -15.32 30.88
CA ASP A 273 3.36 -16.30 30.48
C ASP A 273 4.27 -16.67 31.66
N LEU A 274 4.80 -15.66 32.35
CA LEU A 274 5.67 -15.89 33.50
C LEU A 274 4.91 -16.62 34.63
N ASP A 275 3.65 -16.28 34.88
CA ASP A 275 2.80 -16.95 35.88
C ASP A 275 2.48 -18.41 35.48
N ARG A 276 2.50 -18.75 34.18
CA ARG A 276 2.34 -20.13 33.71
C ARG A 276 3.65 -20.93 33.79
N GLY A 277 4.77 -20.29 34.08
CA GLY A 277 6.05 -20.94 34.34
C GLY A 277 7.01 -20.93 33.16
N PHE A 278 6.82 -20.06 32.17
CA PHE A 278 7.91 -19.70 31.27
C PHE A 278 9.02 -19.03 32.09
N THR A 279 10.27 -19.37 31.83
CA THR A 279 11.40 -18.83 32.61
C THR A 279 11.85 -17.47 32.09
N LEU A 280 11.64 -17.22 30.79
CA LEU A 280 11.91 -15.97 30.10
C LEU A 280 10.78 -15.67 29.10
N VAL A 281 10.43 -14.38 28.97
CA VAL A 281 9.58 -13.88 27.89
C VAL A 281 10.36 -12.91 27.01
N ILE A 282 10.44 -13.19 25.71
CA ILE A 282 11.04 -12.31 24.71
C ILE A 282 9.91 -11.61 23.96
N VAL A 283 9.82 -10.29 24.11
CA VAL A 283 8.84 -9.46 23.40
C VAL A 283 9.50 -8.82 22.18
N LEU A 284 9.00 -9.16 20.98
CA LEU A 284 9.51 -8.68 19.70
C LEU A 284 8.62 -7.57 19.14
N ALA A 285 9.14 -6.36 19.02
CA ALA A 285 8.41 -5.22 18.48
C ALA A 285 8.71 -4.98 16.99
N CYS A 286 7.75 -4.43 16.26
CA CYS A 286 7.92 -4.04 14.84
C CYS A 286 8.90 -2.87 14.61
N SER A 287 9.19 -2.06 15.64
CA SER A 287 10.08 -0.90 15.56
C SER A 287 10.75 -0.58 16.88
N ALA A 288 11.86 0.17 16.84
CA ALA A 288 12.57 0.61 18.06
C ALA A 288 11.70 1.49 18.97
N LYS A 289 10.85 2.35 18.39
CA LYS A 289 9.89 3.17 19.14
C LYS A 289 8.88 2.30 19.88
N SER A 290 8.31 1.31 19.19
CA SER A 290 7.37 0.35 19.81
C SER A 290 8.07 -0.45 20.91
N ARG A 291 9.27 -0.99 20.66
CA ARG A 291 10.09 -1.70 21.65
C ARG A 291 10.27 -0.89 22.93
N SER A 292 10.70 0.37 22.82
CA SER A 292 10.92 1.24 23.98
C SER A 292 9.63 1.59 24.72
N ALA A 293 8.49 1.67 24.04
CA ALA A 293 7.20 1.87 24.69
C ALA A 293 6.76 0.63 25.47
N LEU A 294 6.93 -0.57 24.90
CA LEU A 294 6.61 -1.84 25.56
C LEU A 294 7.47 -2.08 26.80
N ASP A 295 8.77 -1.82 26.70
CA ASP A 295 9.74 -1.94 27.79
C ASP A 295 9.31 -1.09 29.02
N LYS A 296 9.06 0.21 28.80
CA LYS A 296 8.58 1.12 29.84
C LYS A 296 7.23 0.70 30.41
N LYS A 297 6.31 0.25 29.56
CA LYS A 297 4.96 -0.17 29.97
C LYS A 297 5.01 -1.40 30.86
N VAL A 298 5.77 -2.42 30.50
CA VAL A 298 5.92 -3.64 31.32
C VAL A 298 6.59 -3.34 32.65
N TYR A 299 7.63 -2.50 32.66
CA TYR A 299 8.27 -2.08 33.91
C TYR A 299 7.29 -1.34 34.83
N SER A 300 6.51 -0.40 34.26
CA SER A 300 5.51 0.37 35.00
C SER A 300 4.37 -0.50 35.54
N ASP A 301 3.89 -1.45 34.76
CA ASP A 301 2.69 -2.24 35.09
C ASP A 301 3.00 -3.43 36.03
N LEU A 302 4.16 -4.07 35.86
CA LEU A 302 4.50 -5.33 36.55
C LEU A 302 5.70 -5.22 37.51
N GLY A 303 6.45 -4.13 37.47
CA GLY A 303 7.63 -3.91 38.31
C GLY A 303 8.89 -4.66 37.88
N SER A 304 9.94 -4.49 38.67
CA SER A 304 11.30 -4.97 38.34
C SER A 304 11.44 -6.49 38.27
N SER A 305 10.65 -7.25 39.04
CA SER A 305 10.76 -8.71 39.08
C SER A 305 10.34 -9.37 37.76
N TYR A 306 9.21 -8.95 37.18
CA TYR A 306 8.76 -9.42 35.87
C TYR A 306 9.66 -8.88 34.75
N HIS A 307 10.07 -7.61 34.86
CA HIS A 307 10.96 -6.98 33.90
C HIS A 307 12.31 -7.71 33.78
N ALA A 308 12.89 -8.17 34.90
CA ALA A 308 14.14 -8.93 34.91
C ALA A 308 14.06 -10.25 34.12
N LYS A 309 12.87 -10.85 34.05
CA LYS A 309 12.55 -12.08 33.27
C LYS A 309 11.97 -11.80 31.89
N THR A 310 12.04 -10.54 31.44
CA THR A 310 11.56 -10.13 30.12
C THR A 310 12.71 -9.53 29.30
N ARG A 311 12.72 -9.79 27.99
CA ARG A 311 13.66 -9.18 27.05
C ARG A 311 12.89 -8.47 25.95
N PHE A 312 13.29 -7.26 25.61
CA PHE A 312 12.64 -6.45 24.57
C PHE A 312 13.59 -6.22 23.41
N MET A 313 13.21 -6.72 22.23
CA MET A 313 13.98 -6.57 20.99
C MET A 313 13.05 -6.13 19.86
N THR A 314 13.61 -5.60 18.78
CA THR A 314 12.85 -5.54 17.52
C THR A 314 12.92 -6.88 16.80
N ILE A 315 11.92 -7.17 15.95
CA ILE A 315 11.95 -8.36 15.08
C ILE A 315 13.25 -8.39 14.26
N SER A 316 13.67 -7.23 13.72
CA SER A 316 14.95 -7.08 13.02
C SER A 316 16.15 -7.53 13.85
N GLN A 317 16.28 -7.01 15.07
CA GLN A 317 17.40 -7.32 15.96
C GLN A 317 17.44 -8.81 16.30
N PHE A 318 16.29 -9.43 16.53
CA PHE A 318 16.20 -10.86 16.79
C PHE A 318 16.66 -11.70 15.60
N LEU A 319 16.17 -11.38 14.39
CA LEU A 319 16.54 -12.11 13.16
C LEU A 319 18.03 -11.93 12.79
N GLU A 320 18.64 -10.80 13.17
CA GLU A 320 20.06 -10.51 12.94
C GLU A 320 21.01 -11.06 14.01
N SER A 321 20.48 -11.46 15.17
CA SER A 321 21.31 -11.97 16.26
C SER A 321 22.08 -13.23 15.84
N SER A 322 23.32 -13.35 16.29
CA SER A 322 24.17 -14.53 16.05
C SER A 322 23.79 -15.69 16.96
N SER A 323 23.22 -15.42 18.14
CA SER A 323 22.81 -16.41 19.14
C SER A 323 21.41 -16.14 19.69
N PHE A 324 20.80 -17.16 20.30
CA PHE A 324 19.51 -17.03 20.99
C PHE A 324 19.66 -16.11 22.22
N PRO A 325 18.81 -15.08 22.39
CA PRO A 325 18.94 -14.11 23.48
C PRO A 325 18.28 -14.64 24.76
N CYS A 326 19.02 -15.46 25.52
CA CYS A 326 18.69 -15.83 26.90
C CYS A 326 19.43 -14.94 27.90
#